data_AF-A0A7S2H4S6-F1
#
_entry.id   AF-A0A7S2H4S6-F1
#
_cell.length_a   1.000
_cell.length_b   1.000
_cell.length_c   1.000
_cell.angle_alpha   90.00
_cell.angle_beta   90.00
_cell.angle_gamma   90.00
#
_symmetry.space_group_name_H-M   'P 1'
#
loop_
_entity.id
_entity.type
_entity.pdbx_description
1 polymer ?
#
loop_
_entity_poly.entity_id
_entity_poly.type
_entity_poly.pdbx_seq_one_letter_code
_entity_poly.pdbx_strand_id
1 'polypeptide(L)'
;EVFSRLSGEQRMIESASSPWPVSIMTVSSIISVDPPSLFVSRNFNPQQPSKYDGHFRLRVREALRSTSAAPSLFTPLELDGTIYCDGAIFANNPSSIAYHESTRLYPGVPVELFVSIGCGITESRKVGQEGWGGVIKQIVGSAVDTQRVHETLSDFLTEPPYFRFDPIMPKEWPIDVTDPAVLKQYKAIAKAYFAQPEQQQRLSCLSDILRGNATT
;
A
#
# COMPACT_ATOMS: atom_id res chain seq x y z
N GLU A 1 -7.34 7.51 -19.08
CA GLU A 1 -7.12 8.94 -19.38
C GLU A 1 -6.32 9.66 -18.27
N VAL A 2 -6.74 9.60 -17.01
CA VAL A 2 -6.08 10.33 -15.89
C VAL A 2 -4.60 9.91 -15.70
N PHE A 3 -4.30 8.62 -15.56
CA PHE A 3 -2.89 8.19 -15.38
C PHE A 3 -2.00 8.53 -16.57
N SER A 4 -2.51 8.38 -17.80
CA SER A 4 -1.78 8.81 -19.01
C SER A 4 -1.49 10.31 -19.00
N ARG A 5 -2.41 11.14 -18.51
CA ARG A 5 -2.19 12.59 -18.38
C ARG A 5 -1.16 12.94 -17.29
N LEU A 6 -1.16 12.20 -16.17
CA LEU A 6 -0.27 12.48 -15.03
C LEU A 6 1.17 12.03 -15.28
N SER A 7 1.38 10.87 -15.90
CA SER A 7 2.71 10.26 -16.02
C SER A 7 3.18 10.04 -17.45
N GLY A 8 2.35 10.31 -18.46
CA GLY A 8 2.70 10.09 -19.87
C GLY A 8 3.16 8.66 -20.15
N GLU A 9 4.27 8.55 -20.89
CA GLU A 9 4.92 7.29 -21.25
C GLU A 9 6.12 6.94 -20.34
N GLN A 10 6.32 7.69 -19.25
CA GLN A 10 7.46 7.50 -18.35
C GLN A 10 7.47 6.06 -17.81
N ARG A 11 8.62 5.39 -17.90
CA ARG A 11 8.85 4.09 -17.26
C ARG A 11 9.11 4.23 -15.78
N MET A 12 8.81 3.19 -15.02
CA MET A 12 9.10 3.16 -13.59
C MET A 12 10.58 3.51 -13.32
N ILE A 13 11.54 2.88 -14.00
CA ILE A 13 12.98 3.18 -13.82
C ILE A 13 13.35 4.65 -14.07
N GLU A 14 12.65 5.32 -14.99
CA GLU A 14 12.91 6.73 -15.34
C GLU A 14 12.42 7.67 -14.22
N SER A 15 11.50 7.22 -13.36
CA SER A 15 11.06 7.99 -12.18
C SER A 15 12.12 8.08 -11.08
N ALA A 16 13.13 7.21 -11.09
CA ALA A 16 14.22 7.25 -10.12
C ALA A 16 15.23 8.38 -10.40
N SER A 17 15.24 8.97 -11.60
CA SER A 17 16.18 10.04 -11.99
C SER A 17 15.83 11.43 -11.45
N SER A 18 14.96 11.51 -10.44
CA SER A 18 14.60 12.76 -9.75
C SER A 18 15.80 13.35 -8.97
N PRO A 19 15.91 14.69 -8.81
CA PRO A 19 16.89 15.33 -7.93
C PRO A 19 16.82 14.86 -6.48
N TRP A 20 15.66 14.30 -6.08
CA TRP A 20 15.43 13.66 -4.79
C TRP A 20 15.01 12.22 -5.09
N PRO A 21 15.95 11.31 -5.36
CA PRO A 21 15.63 9.97 -5.80
C PRO A 21 14.98 9.19 -4.65
N VAL A 22 13.70 8.87 -4.80
CA VAL A 22 12.95 8.04 -3.87
C VAL A 22 12.70 6.70 -4.54
N SER A 23 13.02 5.63 -3.82
CA SER A 23 12.70 4.26 -4.22
C SER A 23 11.21 3.99 -4.04
N ILE A 24 10.53 3.66 -5.14
CA ILE A 24 9.09 3.47 -5.23
C ILE A 24 8.81 2.06 -5.70
N MET A 25 7.81 1.43 -5.09
CA MET A 25 7.23 0.21 -5.58
C MET A 25 5.70 0.25 -5.50
N THR A 26 5.05 -0.56 -6.33
CA THR A 26 3.60 -0.82 -6.28
C THR A 26 3.37 -2.32 -6.36
N VAL A 27 2.26 -2.79 -5.79
CA VAL A 27 1.94 -4.22 -5.70
C VAL A 27 0.71 -4.52 -6.54
N SER A 28 0.77 -5.59 -7.30
CA SER A 28 -0.34 -6.03 -8.16
C SER A 28 -0.45 -7.54 -8.12
N SER A 29 -1.55 -8.06 -8.61
CA SER A 29 -1.84 -9.49 -8.67
C SER A 29 -1.87 -9.92 -10.12
N ILE A 30 -1.08 -10.93 -10.49
CA ILE A 30 -1.17 -11.58 -11.81
C ILE A 30 -2.19 -12.71 -11.70
N ILE A 31 -3.27 -12.60 -12.47
CA ILE A 31 -4.38 -13.56 -12.48
C ILE A 31 -4.45 -14.40 -13.77
N SER A 32 -3.54 -14.16 -14.72
CA SER A 32 -3.37 -14.98 -15.93
C SER A 32 -2.57 -16.26 -15.69
N VAL A 33 -2.28 -16.60 -14.44
CA VAL A 33 -1.53 -17.79 -14.00
C VAL A 33 -2.27 -18.49 -12.86
N ASP A 34 -2.06 -19.80 -12.71
CA ASP A 34 -2.66 -20.63 -11.67
C ASP A 34 -1.56 -21.42 -10.91
N PRO A 35 -1.35 -21.18 -9.60
CA PRO A 35 -2.07 -20.21 -8.76
C PRO A 35 -1.73 -18.75 -9.13
N PRO A 36 -2.65 -17.79 -8.91
CA PRO A 36 -2.35 -16.37 -9.08
C PRO A 36 -1.12 -15.95 -8.26
N SER A 37 -0.38 -14.95 -8.72
CA SER A 37 0.87 -14.54 -8.09
C SER A 37 0.94 -13.04 -7.82
N LEU A 38 1.79 -12.67 -6.86
CA LEU A 38 2.07 -11.28 -6.54
C LEU A 38 3.15 -10.72 -7.46
N PHE A 39 2.96 -9.50 -7.95
CA PHE A 39 3.91 -8.79 -8.79
C PHE A 39 4.26 -7.42 -8.19
N VAL A 40 5.55 -7.10 -8.14
CA VAL A 40 6.05 -5.82 -7.60
C VAL A 40 6.67 -4.98 -8.71
N SER A 41 5.98 -3.92 -9.11
CA SER A 41 6.54 -2.93 -10.04
C SER A 41 7.42 -1.95 -9.27
N ARG A 42 8.68 -1.76 -9.68
CA ARG A 42 9.70 -0.99 -8.93
C ARG A 42 10.30 0.11 -9.80
N ASN A 43 10.72 1.23 -9.22
CA ASN A 43 11.59 2.18 -9.94
C ASN A 43 13.09 1.95 -9.69
N PHE A 44 13.44 0.93 -8.92
CA PHE A 44 14.81 0.57 -8.59
C PHE A 44 15.11 -0.86 -9.04
N ASN A 45 16.40 -1.17 -9.18
CA ASN A 45 16.88 -2.54 -9.32
C ASN A 45 17.50 -2.97 -7.98
N PRO A 46 16.95 -3.97 -7.28
CA PRO A 46 17.50 -4.40 -6.00
C PRO A 46 18.89 -5.01 -6.18
N GLN A 47 19.76 -4.83 -5.18
CA GLN A 47 21.14 -5.35 -5.21
C GLN A 47 21.18 -6.87 -5.03
N GLN A 48 20.20 -7.40 -4.29
CA GLN A 48 19.97 -8.84 -4.15
C GLN A 48 18.66 -9.25 -4.81
N PRO A 49 18.53 -10.52 -5.26
CA PRO A 49 17.27 -11.01 -5.79
C PRO A 49 16.13 -10.85 -4.79
N SER A 50 14.99 -10.33 -5.26
CA SER A 50 13.76 -10.36 -4.47
C SER A 50 13.12 -11.74 -4.53
N LYS A 51 12.35 -12.08 -3.50
CA LYS A 51 11.46 -13.24 -3.46
C LYS A 51 10.22 -13.02 -4.33
N TYR A 52 9.83 -11.77 -4.56
CA TYR A 52 8.64 -11.42 -5.32
C TYR A 52 9.00 -11.11 -6.76
N ASP A 53 8.27 -11.72 -7.69
CA ASP A 53 8.37 -11.40 -9.11
C ASP A 53 8.07 -9.92 -9.35
N GLY A 54 8.76 -9.34 -10.32
CA GLY A 54 8.56 -7.95 -10.67
C GLY A 54 9.73 -7.32 -11.38
N HIS A 55 9.51 -6.15 -11.96
CA HIS A 55 10.56 -5.43 -12.69
C HIS A 55 10.24 -3.95 -12.84
N PHE A 56 11.22 -3.19 -13.34
CA PHE A 56 11.16 -1.74 -13.51
C PHE A 56 10.72 -1.27 -14.90
N ARG A 57 10.28 -2.19 -15.76
CA ARG A 57 9.99 -1.93 -17.18
C ARG A 57 8.60 -1.37 -17.45
N LEU A 58 7.64 -1.56 -16.54
CA LEU A 58 6.29 -1.01 -16.71
C LEU A 58 6.36 0.51 -16.81
N ARG A 59 5.43 1.08 -17.57
CA ARG A 59 5.15 2.52 -17.49
C ARG A 59 4.53 2.84 -16.13
N VAL A 60 4.77 4.04 -15.63
CA VAL A 60 4.17 4.51 -14.37
C VAL A 60 2.64 4.37 -14.41
N ARG A 61 2.00 4.73 -15.54
CA ARG A 61 0.55 4.56 -15.72
C ARG A 61 0.08 3.09 -15.66
N GLU A 62 0.93 2.15 -16.09
CA GLU A 62 0.62 0.71 -16.08
C GLU A 62 0.75 0.15 -14.67
N ALA A 63 1.80 0.54 -13.95
CA ALA A 63 1.97 0.22 -12.53
C ALA A 63 0.81 0.78 -11.68
N LEU A 64 0.42 2.05 -11.90
CA LEU A 64 -0.71 2.66 -11.20
C LEU A 64 -2.04 2.00 -11.54
N ARG A 65 -2.27 1.64 -12.80
CA ARG A 65 -3.50 0.96 -13.23
C ARG A 65 -3.58 -0.47 -12.71
N SER A 66 -2.49 -1.22 -12.73
CA SER A 66 -2.45 -2.60 -12.23
C SER A 66 -2.70 -2.65 -10.72
N THR A 67 -2.03 -1.81 -9.94
CA THR A 67 -2.19 -1.79 -8.47
C THR A 67 -3.57 -1.35 -7.99
N SER A 68 -4.36 -0.64 -8.81
CA SER A 68 -5.67 -0.07 -8.43
C SER A 68 -6.86 -0.71 -9.16
N ALA A 69 -6.60 -1.73 -9.99
CA ALA A 69 -7.63 -2.42 -10.76
C ALA A 69 -8.44 -3.40 -9.88
N ALA A 70 -9.18 -2.85 -8.92
CA ALA A 70 -9.99 -3.59 -7.96
C ALA A 70 -11.01 -4.49 -8.69
N PRO A 71 -11.04 -5.81 -8.39
CA PRO A 71 -12.03 -6.71 -8.97
C PRO A 71 -13.44 -6.18 -8.72
N SER A 72 -14.35 -6.39 -9.68
CA SER A 72 -15.73 -5.87 -9.72
C SER A 72 -15.90 -4.36 -9.94
N LEU A 73 -14.85 -3.54 -9.79
CA LEU A 73 -14.93 -2.09 -10.00
C LEU A 73 -14.24 -1.63 -11.27
N PHE A 74 -13.08 -2.21 -11.56
CA PHE A 74 -12.26 -1.84 -12.70
C PHE A 74 -11.93 -3.06 -13.56
N THR A 75 -11.87 -2.85 -14.88
CA THR A 75 -11.37 -3.87 -15.80
C THR A 75 -9.89 -4.14 -15.53
N PRO A 76 -9.49 -5.42 -15.39
CA PRO A 76 -8.08 -5.80 -15.26
C PRO A 76 -7.21 -5.19 -16.37
N LEU A 77 -5.93 -4.97 -16.06
CA LEU A 77 -4.96 -4.50 -17.04
C LEU A 77 -4.34 -5.70 -17.74
N GLU A 78 -4.53 -5.82 -19.05
CA GLU A 78 -3.84 -6.80 -19.87
C GLU A 78 -2.63 -6.14 -20.55
N LEU A 79 -1.44 -6.73 -20.37
CA LEU A 79 -0.20 -6.32 -21.03
C LEU A 79 0.56 -7.56 -21.47
N ASP A 80 0.88 -7.65 -22.76
CA ASP A 80 1.67 -8.74 -23.34
C ASP A 80 1.18 -10.15 -22.94
N GLY A 81 -0.15 -10.34 -22.90
CA GLY A 81 -0.80 -11.60 -22.51
C GLY A 81 -0.82 -11.87 -20.99
N THR A 82 -0.28 -10.96 -20.17
CA THR A 82 -0.35 -11.02 -18.71
C THR A 82 -1.51 -10.16 -18.21
N ILE A 83 -2.36 -10.72 -17.34
CA ILE A 83 -3.51 -10.02 -16.77
C ILE A 83 -3.21 -9.62 -15.33
N TYR A 84 -3.19 -8.32 -15.08
CA TYR A 84 -2.94 -7.69 -13.80
C TYR A 84 -4.23 -7.16 -13.15
N CYS A 85 -4.37 -7.40 -11.86
CA CYS A 85 -5.41 -6.88 -10.98
C CYS A 85 -4.81 -6.19 -9.76
N ASP A 86 -5.68 -5.55 -8.97
CA ASP A 86 -5.34 -4.90 -7.71
C ASP A 86 -4.45 -5.77 -6.81
N GLY A 87 -3.46 -5.12 -6.19
CA GLY A 87 -2.57 -5.77 -5.23
C GLY A 87 -3.29 -6.22 -3.96
N ALA A 88 -4.46 -5.63 -3.64
CA ALA A 88 -5.25 -5.95 -2.47
C ALA A 88 -5.72 -7.41 -2.41
N ILE A 89 -5.72 -8.16 -3.53
CA ILE A 89 -6.00 -9.61 -3.53
C ILE A 89 -4.95 -10.37 -2.68
N PHE A 90 -3.69 -9.93 -2.67
CA PHE A 90 -2.60 -10.56 -1.92
C PHE A 90 -2.01 -9.69 -0.81
N ALA A 91 -1.99 -8.37 -0.99
CA ALA A 91 -1.23 -7.42 -0.18
C ALA A 91 -1.94 -6.06 -0.06
N ASN A 92 -3.11 -6.03 0.59
CA ASN A 92 -3.82 -4.79 0.97
C ASN A 92 -3.04 -3.97 2.03
N ASN A 93 -2.09 -4.58 2.73
CA ASN A 93 -1.03 -3.89 3.48
C ASN A 93 0.35 -4.30 2.91
N PRO A 94 1.00 -3.46 2.08
CA PRO A 94 2.27 -3.81 1.44
C PRO A 94 3.47 -3.65 2.39
N SER A 95 3.29 -3.38 3.69
CA SER A 95 4.39 -3.09 4.61
C SER A 95 5.43 -4.22 4.71
N SER A 96 5.01 -5.48 4.78
CA SER A 96 5.97 -6.61 4.85
C SER A 96 6.76 -6.76 3.56
N ILE A 97 6.12 -6.52 2.41
CA ILE A 97 6.76 -6.50 1.09
C ILE A 97 7.74 -5.34 1.02
N ALA A 98 7.35 -4.15 1.49
CA ALA A 98 8.19 -2.96 1.49
C ALA A 98 9.45 -3.15 2.33
N TYR A 99 9.30 -3.75 3.51
CA TYR A 99 10.43 -4.10 4.36
C TYR A 99 11.34 -5.14 3.69
N HIS A 100 10.78 -6.21 3.10
CA HIS A 100 11.60 -7.18 2.36
C HIS A 100 12.35 -6.50 1.21
N GLU A 101 11.69 -5.70 0.39
CA GLU A 101 12.30 -4.99 -0.75
C GLU A 101 13.40 -4.01 -0.30
N SER A 102 13.23 -3.31 0.82
CA SER A 102 14.25 -2.39 1.34
C SER A 102 15.53 -3.15 1.73
N THR A 103 15.42 -4.32 2.36
CA THR A 103 16.59 -5.16 2.69
C THR A 103 17.33 -5.69 1.46
N ARG A 104 16.64 -5.85 0.32
CA ARG A 104 17.28 -6.24 -0.95
C ARG A 104 17.89 -5.07 -1.68
N LEU A 105 17.32 -3.88 -1.53
CA LEU A 105 17.85 -2.66 -2.11
C LEU A 105 19.08 -2.14 -1.35
N TYR A 106 19.09 -2.27 -0.02
CA TYR A 106 20.20 -1.86 0.85
C TYR A 106 20.68 -3.00 1.74
N PRO A 107 21.39 -4.01 1.20
CA PRO A 107 21.85 -5.14 1.99
C PRO A 107 22.77 -4.72 3.14
N GLY A 108 22.46 -5.20 4.34
CA GLY A 108 23.26 -4.91 5.54
C GLY A 108 23.03 -3.52 6.15
N VAL A 109 22.14 -2.71 5.58
CA VAL A 109 21.74 -1.42 6.16
C VAL A 109 20.46 -1.64 6.97
N PRO A 110 20.48 -1.42 8.31
CA PRO A 110 19.28 -1.55 9.11
C PRO A 110 18.26 -0.48 8.72
N VAL A 111 16.97 -0.82 8.79
CA VAL A 111 15.90 0.17 8.68
C VAL A 111 15.85 0.93 10.01
N GLU A 112 16.04 2.25 9.97
CA GLU A 112 16.04 3.10 11.18
C GLU A 112 14.65 3.64 11.55
N LEU A 113 13.73 3.69 10.61
CA LEU A 113 12.37 4.19 10.81
C LEU A 113 11.44 3.51 9.82
N PHE A 114 10.30 2.99 10.30
CA PHE A 114 9.28 2.41 9.44
C PHE A 114 7.92 3.06 9.73
N VAL A 115 7.27 3.59 8.69
CA VAL A 115 5.96 4.24 8.80
C VAL A 115 4.97 3.55 7.88
N SER A 116 3.84 3.16 8.43
CA SER A 116 2.74 2.51 7.72
C SER A 116 1.47 3.33 7.91
N ILE A 117 0.82 3.71 6.82
CA ILE A 117 -0.39 4.55 6.83
C ILE A 117 -1.52 3.74 6.21
N GLY A 118 -2.57 3.51 6.99
CA GLY A 118 -3.78 2.82 6.55
C GLY A 118 -4.87 3.77 6.08
N CYS A 119 -5.86 3.20 5.39
CA CYS A 119 -7.05 3.92 4.91
C CYS A 119 -8.23 3.85 5.89
N GLY A 120 -7.98 3.38 7.11
CA GLY A 120 -8.96 3.24 8.16
C GLY A 120 -9.41 1.79 8.38
N ILE A 121 -9.69 1.47 9.64
CA ILE A 121 -10.18 0.15 10.07
C ILE A 121 -11.65 0.29 10.43
N THR A 122 -12.52 -0.54 9.86
CA THR A 122 -13.92 -0.62 10.31
C THR A 122 -14.07 -1.80 11.26
N GLU A 123 -14.73 -1.61 12.39
CA GLU A 123 -15.03 -2.71 13.31
C GLU A 123 -15.85 -3.80 12.62
N SER A 124 -15.52 -5.06 12.92
CA SER A 124 -16.18 -6.24 12.36
C SER A 124 -17.69 -6.20 12.63
N ARG A 125 -18.49 -6.17 11.56
CA ARG A 125 -19.96 -6.28 11.61
C ARG A 125 -20.40 -7.65 11.10
N LYS A 126 -21.52 -8.16 11.63
CA LYS A 126 -22.19 -9.34 11.05
C LYS A 126 -22.65 -8.98 9.64
N VAL A 127 -22.12 -9.67 8.64
CA VAL A 127 -22.50 -9.45 7.24
C VAL A 127 -23.82 -10.19 6.96
N GLY A 128 -24.79 -9.50 6.34
CA GLY A 128 -26.02 -10.11 5.84
C GLY A 128 -25.79 -10.90 4.55
N GLN A 129 -26.85 -11.33 3.86
CA GLN A 129 -26.69 -11.96 2.53
C GLN A 129 -26.13 -10.94 1.53
N GLU A 130 -24.83 -11.05 1.22
CA GLU A 130 -24.18 -10.28 0.16
C GLU A 130 -23.96 -11.16 -1.08
N GLY A 131 -24.13 -10.58 -2.28
CA GLY A 131 -23.83 -11.25 -3.54
C GLY A 131 -22.32 -11.45 -3.77
N TRP A 132 -21.94 -11.95 -4.95
CA TRP A 132 -20.53 -12.25 -5.30
C TRP A 132 -19.53 -11.11 -5.07
N GLY A 133 -19.95 -9.84 -5.23
CA GLY A 133 -19.09 -8.68 -4.93
C GLY A 133 -18.74 -8.55 -3.43
N GLY A 134 -19.67 -8.90 -2.54
CA GLY A 134 -19.42 -8.93 -1.10
C GLY A 134 -18.50 -10.07 -0.68
N VAL A 135 -18.61 -11.23 -1.33
CA VAL A 135 -17.69 -12.36 -1.12
C VAL A 135 -16.26 -12.00 -1.55
N ILE A 136 -16.08 -11.35 -2.69
CA ILE A 136 -14.75 -10.87 -3.13
C ILE A 136 -14.19 -9.87 -2.12
N LYS A 137 -15.01 -8.94 -1.64
CA LYS A 137 -14.62 -7.96 -0.63
C LYS A 137 -14.21 -8.62 0.69
N GLN A 138 -14.93 -9.66 1.12
CA GLN A 138 -14.57 -10.47 2.27
C GLN A 138 -13.27 -11.26 2.05
N ILE A 139 -13.05 -11.83 0.86
CA ILE A 139 -11.79 -12.51 0.51
C ILE A 139 -10.63 -11.52 0.55
N VAL A 140 -10.77 -10.35 -0.07
CA VAL A 140 -9.74 -9.29 -0.03
C VAL A 140 -9.48 -8.81 1.40
N GLY A 141 -10.53 -8.63 2.20
CA GLY A 141 -10.41 -8.22 3.60
C GLY A 141 -9.84 -9.31 4.54
N SER A 142 -10.07 -10.59 4.26
CA SER A 142 -9.66 -11.72 5.11
C SER A 142 -8.34 -12.37 4.69
N ALA A 143 -8.02 -12.40 3.39
CA ALA A 143 -6.77 -12.92 2.86
C ALA A 143 -5.58 -12.04 3.24
N VAL A 144 -5.85 -10.80 3.66
CA VAL A 144 -4.82 -9.77 3.84
C VAL A 144 -5.09 -8.88 5.03
N ASP A 145 -5.37 -9.52 6.16
CA ASP A 145 -5.59 -8.85 7.43
C ASP A 145 -4.47 -7.84 7.69
N THR A 146 -4.78 -6.56 7.50
CA THR A 146 -3.86 -5.45 7.70
C THR A 146 -3.30 -5.47 9.11
N GLN A 147 -4.08 -6.04 10.05
CA GLN A 147 -3.74 -6.23 11.44
C GLN A 147 -2.70 -7.35 11.63
N ARG A 148 -2.77 -8.47 10.91
CA ARG A 148 -1.76 -9.55 11.01
C ARG A 148 -0.38 -9.15 10.50
N VAL A 149 -0.34 -8.41 9.39
CA VAL A 149 0.92 -7.83 8.89
C VAL A 149 1.45 -6.81 9.89
N HIS A 150 0.56 -5.99 10.46
CA HIS A 150 0.93 -5.03 11.50
C HIS A 150 1.47 -5.73 12.74
N GLU A 151 0.80 -6.76 13.27
CA GLU A 151 1.20 -7.54 14.45
C GLU A 151 2.56 -8.21 14.21
N THR A 152 2.70 -8.91 13.09
CA THR A 152 3.97 -9.56 12.71
C THR A 152 5.10 -8.53 12.64
N LEU A 153 4.87 -7.38 11.99
CA LEU A 153 5.89 -6.34 11.92
C LEU A 153 6.15 -5.69 13.28
N SER A 154 5.15 -5.49 14.13
CA SER A 154 5.34 -4.96 15.48
C SER A 154 6.21 -5.88 16.35
N ASP A 155 6.08 -7.20 16.18
CA ASP A 155 6.86 -8.19 16.92
C ASP A 155 8.31 -8.26 16.43
N PHE A 156 8.53 -8.20 15.10
CA PHE A 156 9.87 -8.31 14.50
C PHE A 156 10.62 -6.97 14.39
N LEU A 157 9.91 -5.84 14.28
CA LEU A 157 10.48 -4.50 14.16
C LEU A 157 10.53 -3.79 15.52
N THR A 158 10.88 -4.51 16.58
CA THR A 158 11.13 -3.92 17.90
C THR A 158 12.37 -3.01 17.92
N GLU A 159 13.26 -3.13 16.92
CA GLU A 159 14.50 -2.35 16.82
C GLU A 159 14.34 -0.95 16.19
N PRO A 160 13.60 -0.74 15.07
CA PRO A 160 13.28 0.61 14.62
C PRO A 160 12.00 1.17 15.26
N PRO A 161 11.95 2.48 15.54
CA PRO A 161 10.69 3.19 15.70
C PRO A 161 9.71 2.85 14.56
N TYR A 162 8.63 2.16 14.91
CA TYR A 162 7.57 1.76 13.98
C TYR A 162 6.27 2.53 14.26
N PHE A 163 5.81 3.28 13.27
CA PHE A 163 4.57 4.06 13.36
C PHE A 163 3.51 3.54 12.40
N ARG A 164 2.44 2.95 12.95
CA ARG A 164 1.18 2.70 12.23
C ARG A 164 0.17 3.80 12.52
N PHE A 165 -0.28 4.49 11.48
CA PHE A 165 -1.41 5.43 11.55
C PHE A 165 -2.58 4.87 10.78
N ASP A 166 -3.65 4.54 11.50
CA ASP A 166 -4.82 3.91 10.91
C ASP A 166 -6.07 4.27 11.73
N PRO A 167 -6.92 5.20 11.25
CA PRO A 167 -8.05 5.69 12.01
C PRO A 167 -9.17 4.64 12.10
N ILE A 168 -9.83 4.55 13.25
CA ILE A 168 -11.07 3.75 13.36
C ILE A 168 -12.18 4.49 12.62
N MET A 169 -12.80 3.80 11.67
CA MET A 169 -13.88 4.33 10.85
C MET A 169 -15.23 3.99 11.50
N PRO A 170 -16.13 4.98 11.70
CA PRO A 170 -17.41 4.78 12.38
C PRO A 170 -18.39 3.92 11.55
N LYS A 171 -18.17 3.84 10.25
CA LYS A 171 -18.89 2.98 9.33
C LYS A 171 -18.05 2.69 8.12
N GLU A 172 -18.44 1.64 7.41
CA GLU A 172 -17.90 1.34 6.11
C GLU A 172 -18.65 2.14 5.04
N TRP A 173 -17.91 2.81 4.16
CA TRP A 173 -18.46 3.31 2.90
C TRP A 173 -17.92 2.46 1.74
N PRO A 174 -18.65 2.41 0.61
CA PRO A 174 -18.13 1.83 -0.61
C PRO A 174 -16.82 2.52 -1.05
N ILE A 175 -15.88 1.73 -1.56
CA ILE A 175 -14.55 2.21 -2.00
C ILE A 175 -14.64 3.14 -3.23
N ASP A 176 -15.73 3.04 -4.00
CA ASP A 176 -16.03 3.86 -5.18
C ASP A 176 -16.85 5.11 -4.84
N VAL A 177 -16.95 5.49 -3.56
CA VAL A 177 -17.70 6.69 -3.15
C VAL A 177 -17.06 7.97 -3.69
N THR A 178 -17.85 8.75 -4.45
CA THR A 178 -17.43 10.04 -5.02
C THR A 178 -18.17 11.24 -4.42
N ASP A 179 -19.10 11.02 -3.49
CA ASP A 179 -19.88 12.10 -2.86
C ASP A 179 -18.96 13.05 -2.06
N PRO A 180 -18.87 14.34 -2.42
CA PRO A 180 -18.05 15.31 -1.70
C PRO A 180 -18.38 15.43 -0.21
N ALA A 181 -19.64 15.21 0.19
CA ALA A 181 -20.04 15.26 1.60
C ALA A 181 -19.42 14.08 2.38
N VAL A 182 -19.41 12.89 1.79
CA VAL A 182 -18.75 11.72 2.36
C VAL A 182 -17.23 11.92 2.40
N LEU A 183 -16.62 12.40 1.33
CA LEU A 183 -15.17 12.68 1.30
C LEU A 183 -14.76 13.74 2.35
N LYS A 184 -15.64 14.70 2.64
CA LYS A 184 -15.45 15.66 3.73
C LYS A 184 -15.50 14.98 5.10
N GLN A 185 -16.36 13.98 5.28
CA GLN A 185 -16.41 13.19 6.51
C GLN A 185 -15.11 12.37 6.70
N TYR A 186 -14.59 11.73 5.65
CA TYR A 186 -13.28 11.06 5.71
C TYR A 186 -12.16 12.00 6.19
N LYS A 187 -12.09 13.21 5.62
CA LYS A 187 -11.12 14.22 6.05
C LYS A 187 -11.32 14.65 7.50
N ALA A 188 -12.57 14.80 7.95
CA ALA A 188 -12.87 15.16 9.33
C ALA A 188 -12.44 14.07 10.32
N ILE A 189 -12.67 12.80 9.98
CA ILE A 189 -12.25 11.64 10.78
C ILE A 189 -10.72 11.58 10.89
N ALA A 190 -10.01 11.70 9.77
CA ALA A 190 -8.54 11.71 9.78
C ALA A 190 -7.97 12.87 10.62
N LYS A 191 -8.56 14.07 10.51
CA LYS A 191 -8.16 15.22 11.34
C LYS A 191 -8.45 14.98 12.83
N ALA A 192 -9.60 14.42 13.16
CA ALA A 192 -9.96 14.09 14.55
C ALA A 192 -9.02 13.03 15.14
N TYR A 193 -8.64 12.02 14.35
CA TYR A 193 -7.65 11.02 14.73
C TYR A 193 -6.31 11.66 15.10
N PHE A 194 -5.76 12.53 14.24
CA PHE A 194 -4.51 13.23 14.53
C PHE A 194 -4.63 14.35 15.57
N ALA A 195 -5.84 14.72 16.00
CA ALA A 195 -6.05 15.66 17.10
C ALA A 195 -6.00 14.98 18.48
N GLN A 196 -6.00 13.65 18.55
CA GLN A 196 -5.89 12.92 19.80
C GLN A 196 -4.50 13.13 20.41
N PRO A 197 -4.37 13.33 21.74
CA PRO A 197 -3.09 13.59 22.39
C PRO A 197 -2.02 12.54 22.09
N GLU A 198 -2.41 11.26 22.08
CA GLU A 198 -1.52 10.15 21.75
C GLU A 198 -0.96 10.26 20.32
N GLN A 199 -1.83 10.53 19.34
CA GLN A 199 -1.39 10.65 17.94
C GLN A 199 -0.55 11.90 17.71
N GLN A 200 -0.84 13.00 18.41
CA GLN A 200 0.01 14.20 18.39
C GLN A 200 1.42 13.91 18.94
N GLN A 201 1.51 13.16 20.05
CA GLN A 201 2.79 12.75 20.61
C GLN A 201 3.56 11.85 19.64
N ARG A 202 2.89 10.87 19.02
CA ARG A 202 3.49 9.99 18.01
C ARG A 202 3.98 10.77 16.79
N LEU A 203 3.19 11.73 16.30
CA LEU A 203 3.59 12.62 15.21
C LEU A 203 4.77 13.52 15.58
N SER A 204 4.82 14.03 16.80
CA SER A 204 5.96 14.81 17.28
C SER A 204 7.24 13.98 17.27
N CYS A 205 7.18 12.76 17.85
CA CYS A 205 8.31 11.84 17.85
C CYS A 205 8.78 11.50 16.43
N LEU A 206 7.84 11.17 15.53
CA LEU A 206 8.15 10.95 14.12
C LEU A 206 8.82 12.17 13.48
N SER A 207 8.32 13.38 13.74
CA SER A 207 8.90 14.62 13.21
C SER A 207 10.30 14.87 13.74
N ASP A 208 10.58 14.52 15.00
CA ASP A 208 11.90 14.70 15.61
C ASP A 208 12.91 13.72 15.01
N ILE A 209 12.50 12.47 14.76
CA ILE A 209 13.32 11.48 14.04
C ILE A 209 13.63 11.96 12.62
N LEU A 210 12.62 12.38 11.86
CA LEU A 210 12.79 12.83 10.47
C LEU A 210 13.67 14.10 10.33
N ARG A 211 13.77 14.90 11.39
CA ARG A 211 14.65 16.08 11.44
C ARG A 211 16.06 15.77 11.94
N GLY A 212 16.33 14.54 12.39
CA GLY A 212 17.58 14.16 13.04
C GLY A 212 17.76 14.75 14.45
N ASN A 213 16.66 15.18 15.08
CA ASN A 213 16.67 15.73 16.44
C ASN A 213 16.52 14.65 17.52
N ALA A 214 16.13 13.43 17.13
CA ALA A 214 16.05 12.30 18.04
C ALA A 214 17.47 11.79 18.34
N THR A 215 17.91 11.95 19.59
CA THR A 215 19.03 11.17 20.14
C THR A 215 18.64 9.69 20.13
N THR A 216 19.33 8.89 19.31
CA THR A 216 19.38 7.43 19.39
C THR A 216 19.75 6.95 20.77
#